data_AF-A0AB33BEC5-F1
#
_entry.id   AF-A0AB33BEC5-F1
#
_cell.length_a   1.000
_cell.length_b   1.000
_cell.length_c   1.000
_cell.angle_alpha   90.00
_cell.angle_beta   90.00
_cell.angle_gamma   90.00
#
_symmetry.space_group_name_H-M   'P 1'
#
loop_
_entity.id
_entity.type
_entity.pdbx_description
1 polymer ?
#
loop_
_entity_poly.entity_id
_entity_poly.type
_entity_poly.pdbx_seq_one_letter_code
_entity_poly.pdbx_strand_id
1 'polypeptide(L)'
;MPLRLPDFVPPLNGYELTIRDLPFGEQALYLRINRRQMRCEKCGKKFTEELNYLPKKRTYTDRFRKKIVAEVLNSDLKNTAERNGVS
;
A
#
# COMPACT_ATOMS: atom_id res chain seq x y z
N MET A 1 -15.02 -1.26 27.60
CA MET A 1 -15.18 -2.57 26.95
C MET A 1 -14.58 -2.49 25.55
N PRO A 2 -13.43 -3.11 25.25
CA PRO A 2 -12.99 -3.19 23.86
C PRO A 2 -13.84 -4.26 23.17
N LEU A 3 -14.43 -3.89 22.03
CA LEU A 3 -15.19 -4.80 21.18
C LEU A 3 -14.27 -5.98 20.80
N ARG A 4 -14.65 -7.20 21.18
CA ARG A 4 -14.03 -8.43 20.69
C ARG A 4 -14.23 -8.47 19.19
N LEU A 5 -13.15 -8.29 18.43
CA LEU A 5 -13.12 -8.57 16.99
C LEU A 5 -13.53 -10.04 16.82
N PRO A 6 -14.61 -10.35 16.07
CA PRO A 6 -15.10 -11.72 15.97
C PRO A 6 -14.10 -12.56 15.20
N ASP A 7 -13.51 -13.53 15.91
CA ASP A 7 -13.13 -14.87 15.43
C ASP A 7 -12.58 -14.93 13.99
N PHE A 8 -11.43 -14.29 13.81
CA PHE A 8 -10.61 -14.40 12.61
C PHE A 8 -9.59 -15.52 12.81
N VAL A 9 -9.81 -16.69 12.19
CA VAL A 9 -8.80 -17.74 12.08
C VAL A 9 -7.52 -17.15 11.42
N PRO A 10 -6.31 -17.38 11.98
CA PRO A 10 -5.06 -16.90 11.40
C PRO A 10 -4.88 -17.41 9.95
N PRO A 11 -4.18 -16.63 9.09
CA PRO A 11 -4.40 -16.67 7.65
C PRO A 11 -3.82 -17.91 6.96
N LEU A 12 -4.56 -18.41 5.97
CA LEU A 12 -3.98 -19.10 4.80
C LEU A 12 -2.91 -18.17 4.20
N ASN A 13 -1.71 -18.68 3.91
CA ASN A 13 -0.55 -17.96 3.37
C ASN A 13 -0.92 -16.62 2.69
N GLY A 14 -0.63 -15.50 3.36
CA GLY A 14 -0.76 -14.16 2.77
C GLY A 14 0.14 -14.03 1.54
N TYR A 15 -0.08 -13.00 0.74
CA TYR A 15 0.79 -12.72 -0.41
C TYR A 15 1.66 -11.51 -0.11
N GLU A 16 2.89 -11.57 -0.59
CA GLU A 16 3.86 -10.50 -0.45
C GLU A 16 3.66 -9.45 -1.53
N LEU A 17 3.65 -8.19 -1.11
CA LEU A 17 3.56 -7.03 -1.97
C LEU A 17 4.83 -6.19 -1.84
N THR A 18 5.45 -5.86 -2.96
CA THR A 18 6.51 -4.84 -3.04
C THR A 18 5.89 -3.51 -3.43
N ILE A 19 5.91 -2.56 -2.52
CA ILE A 19 5.24 -1.26 -2.65
C ILE A 19 6.26 -0.14 -2.64
N ARG A 20 6.23 0.73 -3.65
CA ARG A 20 7.06 1.93 -3.70
C ARG A 20 6.60 2.95 -2.67
N ASP A 21 7.55 3.56 -1.98
CA ASP A 21 7.25 4.54 -0.94
C ASP A 21 8.10 5.81 -1.09
N LEU A 22 7.95 6.74 -0.14
CA LEU A 22 8.77 7.95 -0.10
C LEU A 22 10.26 7.58 -0.13
N PRO A 23 11.06 8.25 -0.98
CA PRO A 23 12.48 8.00 -1.05
C PRO A 23 13.15 8.39 0.27
N PHE A 24 14.26 7.72 0.56
CA PHE A 24 15.14 8.07 1.66
C PHE A 24 16.38 8.75 1.08
N GLY A 25 16.49 10.07 1.26
CA GLY A 25 17.47 10.87 0.53
C GLY A 25 17.23 10.78 -0.98
N GLU A 26 18.27 10.43 -1.73
CA GLU A 26 18.23 10.25 -3.19
C GLU A 26 17.82 8.84 -3.62
N GLN A 27 17.60 7.93 -2.67
CA GLN A 27 17.34 6.52 -2.96
C GLN A 27 15.84 6.22 -2.97
N ALA A 28 15.39 5.54 -4.03
CA ALA A 28 14.05 4.98 -4.07
C ALA A 28 13.89 3.88 -3.00
N LEU A 29 12.79 3.93 -2.25
CA LEU A 29 12.48 2.98 -1.19
C LEU A 29 11.31 2.08 -1.58
N TYR A 30 11.44 0.79 -1.27
CA TYR A 30 10.39 -0.20 -1.47
C TYR A 30 10.08 -0.94 -0.16
N LEU A 31 8.81 -1.00 0.21
CA LEU A 31 8.31 -1.74 1.36
C LEU A 31 7.88 -3.15 0.92
N ARG A 32 8.31 -4.17 1.66
CA ARG A 32 7.80 -5.53 1.56
C ARG A 32 6.68 -5.70 2.57
N ILE A 33 5.45 -5.84 2.09
CA ILE A 33 4.26 -5.93 2.93
C ILE A 33 3.65 -7.32 2.77
N ASN A 34 3.53 -8.05 3.87
CA ASN A 34 2.73 -9.27 3.90
C ASN A 34 1.25 -8.87 4.04
N ARG A 35 0.44 -9.11 3.01
CA ARG A 35 -0.99 -8.82 3.06
C ARG A 35 -1.77 -10.08 3.42
N ARG A 36 -2.43 -10.05 4.57
CA ARG A 36 -3.16 -11.21 5.10
C ARG A 36 -4.42 -11.50 4.30
N GLN A 37 -4.69 -12.79 4.10
CA GLN A 37 -5.95 -13.30 3.59
C GLN A 37 -6.72 -13.97 4.72
N MET A 38 -7.92 -13.49 4.97
CA MET A 38 -8.81 -13.96 6.02
C MET A 38 -9.99 -14.72 5.40
N ARG A 39 -10.61 -15.61 6.18
CA ARG A 39 -11.80 -16.35 5.78
C ARG A 39 -12.87 -16.20 6.85
N CYS A 40 -14.09 -15.85 6.44
CA CYS A 40 -15.23 -15.85 7.36
C CYS A 40 -15.60 -17.29 7.70
N GLU A 41 -15.74 -17.60 9.00
CA GLU A 41 -16.13 -18.94 9.45
C GLU A 41 -17.56 -19.31 9.02
N LYS A 42 -18.51 -18.37 9.12
CA LYS A 42 -19.93 -18.62 8.87
C LYS A 42 -20.26 -18.87 7.40
N CYS A 43 -19.70 -18.07 6.50
CA CYS A 43 -20.02 -18.16 5.07
C CYS A 43 -18.86 -18.68 4.21
N GLY A 44 -17.68 -18.91 4.79
CA GLY A 44 -16.51 -19.41 4.07
C GLY A 44 -15.86 -18.41 3.09
N LYS A 45 -16.38 -17.18 2.97
CA LYS A 45 -15.89 -16.16 2.03
C LYS A 45 -14.48 -15.70 2.41
N LYS A 46 -13.57 -15.63 1.42
CA LYS A 46 -12.21 -15.10 1.58
C LYS A 46 -12.20 -13.59 1.35
N PHE A 47 -11.40 -12.87 2.11
CA PHE A 47 -11.16 -11.44 1.91
C PHE A 47 -9.75 -11.06 2.36
N THR A 48 -9.19 -10.04 1.70
CA THR A 48 -7.88 -9.52 2.01
C THR A 48 -7.98 -8.41 3.05
N GLU A 49 -6.96 -8.31 3.89
CA GLU A 49 -6.81 -7.19 4.82
C GLU A 49 -6.86 -5.86 4.07
N GLU A 50 -7.60 -4.90 4.63
CA GLU A 50 -7.65 -3.54 4.13
C GLU A 50 -6.59 -2.70 4.82
N LEU A 51 -5.71 -2.10 4.02
CA LEU A 51 -4.64 -1.24 4.50
C LEU A 51 -4.97 0.19 4.11
N ASN A 52 -5.33 1.03 5.09
CA ASN A 52 -5.79 2.41 4.83
C ASN A 52 -4.74 3.26 4.08
N TYR A 53 -3.46 2.98 4.28
CA TYR A 53 -2.33 3.66 3.62
C TYR A 53 -1.95 3.07 2.26
N LEU A 54 -2.55 1.95 1.87
CA LEU A 54 -2.29 1.25 0.61
C LEU A 54 -3.60 0.89 -0.09
N PRO A 55 -4.10 1.76 -0.98
CA PRO A 55 -5.32 1.50 -1.73
C PRO A 55 -5.21 0.18 -2.51
N LYS A 56 -6.35 -0.53 -2.67
CA LYS A 56 -6.39 -1.79 -3.41
C LYS A 56 -5.80 -1.59 -4.82
N LYS A 57 -5.03 -2.59 -5.27
CA LYS A 57 -4.38 -2.66 -6.61
C LYS A 57 -3.28 -1.61 -6.88
N ARG A 58 -2.86 -0.80 -5.91
CA ARG A 58 -1.76 0.15 -6.09
C ARG A 58 -0.41 -0.49 -5.75
N THR A 59 0.63 -0.05 -6.47
CA THR A 59 2.04 -0.44 -6.26
C THR A 59 2.83 0.61 -5.50
N TYR A 60 2.15 1.62 -4.92
CA TYR A 60 2.77 2.71 -4.16
C TYR A 60 1.89 3.16 -2.99
N THR A 61 2.50 3.78 -1.98
CA THR A 61 1.79 4.32 -0.80
C THR A 61 1.00 5.60 -1.12
N ASP A 62 -0.06 5.88 -0.35
CA ASP A 62 -0.82 7.12 -0.53
C ASP A 62 0.03 8.39 -0.25
N ARG A 63 0.99 8.30 0.67
CA ARG A 63 1.92 9.41 0.95
C ARG A 63 2.85 9.69 -0.22
N PHE A 64 3.33 8.66 -0.93
CA PHE A 64 4.12 8.85 -2.14
C PHE A 64 3.29 9.55 -3.22
N ARG A 65 2.05 9.11 -3.45
CA ARG A 65 1.12 9.79 -4.37
C ARG A 65 0.95 11.27 -4.05
N LYS A 66 0.71 11.61 -2.77
CA LYS A 66 0.54 13.00 -2.32
C LYS A 66 1.79 13.85 -2.60
N LYS A 67 2.98 13.30 -2.37
CA LYS A 67 4.25 13.97 -2.72
C LYS A 67 4.34 14.26 -4.21
N ILE A 68 4.09 13.28 -5.08
CA ILE A 68 4.15 13.46 -6.55
C ILE A 68 3.16 14.54 -7.00
N VAL A 69 1.92 14.50 -6.50
CA VAL A 69 0.91 15.52 -6.84
C VAL A 69 1.38 16.92 -6.41
N ALA A 70 1.95 17.06 -5.22
CA ALA A 70 2.49 18.33 -4.77
C ALA A 70 3.67 18.81 -5.62
N GLU A 71 4.57 17.91 -6.05
CA GLU A 71 5.68 18.26 -6.94
C GLU A 71 5.19 18.72 -8.32
N VAL A 72 4.21 18.04 -8.90
CA VAL A 72 3.58 18.44 -10.18
C VAL A 72 2.85 19.77 -10.07
N LEU A 73 2.27 20.09 -8.91
CA LEU A 73 1.63 21.40 -8.72
C LEU A 73 2.64 22.54 -8.59
N ASN A 74 3.86 22.25 -8.14
CA ASN A 74 4.92 23.23 -7.93
C ASN A 74 5.98 23.25 -9.06
N SER A 75 5.85 22.39 -10.07
CA SER A 75 6.82 22.24 -11.17
C SER A 75 6.20 21.58 -12.39
N ASP A 76 6.99 21.22 -13.40
CA ASP A 76 6.47 20.57 -14.61
C ASP A 76 6.38 19.03 -14.48
N LEU A 77 5.42 18.45 -15.22
CA LEU A 77 5.22 17.00 -15.34
C LEU A 77 6.50 16.27 -15.75
N LYS A 78 7.23 16.78 -16.75
CA LYS A 78 8.45 16.17 -17.26
C LYS A 78 9.55 16.10 -16.20
N ASN A 79 9.83 17.23 -15.54
CA ASN A 79 10.84 17.32 -14.49
C ASN A 79 10.48 16.42 -13.29
N THR A 80 9.20 16.34 -12.93
CA THR A 80 8.72 15.48 -11.85
C THR A 80 8.86 14.00 -12.21
N ALA A 81 8.58 13.64 -13.46
CA ALA A 81 8.67 12.26 -13.93
C ALA A 81 10.12 11.77 -13.98
N GLU A 82 11.05 12.57 -14.50
CA GLU A 82 12.48 12.28 -14.51
C GLU A 82 13.03 12.13 -13.08
N ARG A 83 12.73 13.09 -12.18
CA ARG A 83 13.19 13.07 -10.79
C ARG A 83 12.73 11.84 -10.02
N ASN A 84 11.52 11.36 -10.32
CA ASN A 84 10.95 10.20 -9.65
C ASN A 84 11.12 8.91 -10.46
N GLY A 85 11.82 8.90 -11.59
CA GLY A 85 11.99 7.71 -12.43
C GLY A 85 10.64 7.07 -12.81
N VAL A 86 9.67 7.90 -13.20
CA VAL A 86 8.32 7.51 -13.67
C VAL A 86 8.00 8.13 -15.05
N SER A 87 9.03 8.58 -15.75
CA SER A 87 9.00 9.11 -17.12
C SER A 87 8.66 8.06 -18.17
#